data_AF-A0A8T4YYV6-F1
#
_entry.id   AF-A0A8T4YYV6-F1
#
_cell.length_a   1.000
_cell.length_b   1.000
_cell.length_c   1.000
_cell.angle_alpha   90.00
_cell.angle_beta   90.00
_cell.angle_gamma   90.00
#
_symmetry.space_group_name_H-M   'P 1'
#
loop_
_entity.id
_entity.type
_entity.pdbx_description
1 polymer ?
#
loop_
_entity_poly.entity_id
_entity_poly.type
_entity_poly.pdbx_seq_one_letter_code
_entity_poly.pdbx_strand_id
1 'polypeptide(L)'
;MDLAVDLGKPLVRPFPCADKPTYMSTEEALNIIIHGLKDLVEYAEARDIKIALDITHSQVTNTVNNAIKILERIDSNYFGFNIHTVGRLAILLTEALIANSWSDKIFHTHLLDTKRAQ
;
A
#
# COMPACT_ATOMS: atom_id res chain seq x y z
N MET A 1 -3.26 -6.52 -13.58
CA MET A 1 -4.04 -5.31 -13.93
C MET A 1 -5.04 -5.62 -15.02
N ASP A 2 -4.61 -6.16 -16.15
CA ASP A 2 -5.49 -6.41 -17.31
C ASP A 2 -6.71 -7.27 -16.96
N LEU A 3 -6.53 -8.32 -16.17
CA LEU A 3 -7.68 -9.11 -15.68
C LEU A 3 -8.69 -8.28 -14.87
N ALA A 4 -8.23 -7.27 -14.11
CA ALA A 4 -9.13 -6.37 -13.40
C ALA A 4 -9.91 -5.48 -14.37
N VAL A 5 -9.27 -5.00 -15.44
CA VAL A 5 -9.94 -4.27 -16.54
C VAL A 5 -11.00 -5.15 -17.19
N ASP A 6 -10.62 -6.36 -17.59
CA ASP A 6 -11.52 -7.31 -18.28
C ASP A 6 -12.73 -7.67 -17.43
N LEU A 7 -12.56 -7.74 -16.11
CA LEU A 7 -13.62 -8.02 -15.14
C LEU A 7 -14.36 -6.78 -14.64
N GLY A 8 -14.04 -5.58 -15.18
CA GLY A 8 -14.63 -4.31 -14.77
C GLY A 8 -14.43 -4.00 -13.29
N LYS A 9 -13.27 -4.37 -12.71
CA LYS A 9 -12.94 -4.13 -11.31
C LYS A 9 -12.23 -2.79 -11.17
N PRO A 10 -12.67 -1.91 -10.25
CA PRO A 10 -12.17 -0.55 -10.13
C PRO A 10 -10.85 -0.46 -9.35
N LEU A 11 -10.36 -1.58 -8.82
CA LEU A 11 -9.27 -1.58 -7.86
C LEU A 11 -8.49 -2.90 -7.91
N VAL A 12 -7.18 -2.80 -7.75
CA VAL A 12 -6.30 -3.95 -7.46
C VAL A 12 -5.51 -3.68 -6.18
N ARG A 13 -5.20 -4.76 -5.47
CA ARG A 13 -4.51 -4.70 -4.18
C ARG A 13 -3.23 -5.54 -4.22
N PRO A 14 -2.09 -4.95 -4.61
CA PRO A 14 -0.82 -5.65 -4.66
C PRO A 14 -0.15 -5.76 -3.27
N PHE A 15 0.65 -6.80 -3.11
CA PHE A 15 1.67 -6.90 -2.06
C PHE A 15 3.01 -6.48 -2.65
N PRO A 16 3.74 -5.52 -2.05
CA PRO A 16 4.96 -4.97 -2.65
C PRO A 16 6.13 -5.97 -2.63
N CYS A 17 6.28 -6.70 -1.53
CA CYS A 17 7.27 -7.76 -1.35
C CYS A 17 6.99 -8.49 -0.02
N ALA A 18 7.56 -9.68 0.17
CA ALA A 18 7.59 -10.33 1.48
C ALA A 18 8.80 -9.85 2.31
N ASP A 19 9.99 -9.89 1.71
CA ASP A 19 11.25 -9.44 2.32
C ASP A 19 12.22 -8.96 1.23
N LYS A 20 13.33 -8.33 1.64
CA LYS A 20 14.44 -7.93 0.77
C LYS A 20 15.63 -8.89 0.94
N PRO A 21 16.53 -8.98 -0.06
CA PRO A 21 17.79 -9.69 0.12
C PRO A 21 18.61 -9.17 1.31
N THR A 22 19.36 -10.03 1.97
CA THR A 22 20.11 -9.69 3.20
C THR A 22 21.20 -8.63 2.98
N TYR A 23 21.77 -8.58 1.77
CA TYR A 23 22.77 -7.59 1.36
C TYR A 23 22.18 -6.24 0.94
N MET A 24 20.86 -6.15 0.78
CA MET A 24 20.17 -4.94 0.34
C MET A 24 19.70 -4.14 1.56
N SER A 25 19.93 -2.84 1.57
CA SER A 25 19.36 -1.95 2.60
C SER A 25 17.85 -1.79 2.42
N THR A 26 17.16 -1.39 3.49
CA THR A 26 15.72 -1.08 3.40
C THR A 26 15.45 0.07 2.44
N GLU A 27 16.34 1.07 2.38
CA GLU A 27 16.17 2.22 1.49
C GLU A 27 16.32 1.84 0.01
N GLU A 28 17.30 1.00 -0.32
CA GLU A 28 17.44 0.47 -1.69
C GLU A 28 16.21 -0.34 -2.08
N ALA A 29 15.71 -1.21 -1.20
CA ALA A 29 14.50 -1.97 -1.44
C ALA A 29 13.28 -1.05 -1.66
N LEU A 30 13.12 -0.01 -0.84
CA LEU A 30 12.06 0.98 -0.99
C LEU A 30 12.15 1.73 -2.32
N ASN A 31 13.35 2.11 -2.77
CA ASN A 31 13.54 2.77 -4.06
C ASN A 31 13.08 1.89 -5.22
N ILE A 32 13.41 0.60 -5.20
CA ILE A 32 12.98 -0.37 -6.21
C ILE A 32 11.45 -0.54 -6.18
N ILE A 33 10.87 -0.72 -5.00
CA ILE A 33 9.42 -0.86 -4.81
C ILE A 33 8.70 0.38 -5.35
N ILE A 34 9.14 1.58 -4.96
CA ILE A 34 8.52 2.84 -5.39
C ILE A 34 8.63 2.99 -6.91
N HIS A 35 9.75 2.63 -7.52
CA HIS A 35 9.90 2.68 -8.97
C HIS A 35 8.88 1.77 -9.66
N GLY A 36 8.80 0.50 -9.26
CA GLY A 36 7.81 -0.43 -9.85
C GLY A 36 6.36 -0.04 -9.58
N LEU A 37 6.07 0.55 -8.41
CA LEU A 37 4.74 1.06 -8.10
C LEU A 37 4.37 2.28 -8.93
N LYS A 38 5.31 3.16 -9.27
CA LYS A 38 5.05 4.29 -10.18
C LYS A 38 4.63 3.81 -11.56
N ASP A 39 5.38 2.88 -12.13
CA ASP A 39 5.04 2.29 -13.43
C ASP A 39 3.67 1.60 -13.39
N LEU A 40 3.37 0.89 -12.30
CA LEU A 40 2.07 0.25 -12.10
C LEU A 40 0.94 1.28 -11.99
N VAL A 41 1.15 2.37 -11.25
CA VAL A 41 0.15 3.43 -11.04
C VAL A 41 -0.12 4.18 -12.34
N GLU A 42 0.91 4.53 -13.12
CA GLU A 42 0.75 5.13 -14.45
C GLU A 42 -0.10 4.22 -15.36
N TYR A 43 0.20 2.92 -15.36
CA TYR A 43 -0.55 1.95 -16.13
C TYR A 43 -2.02 1.82 -15.66
N ALA A 44 -2.26 1.92 -14.35
CA ALA A 44 -3.57 1.83 -13.73
C ALA A 44 -4.44 3.07 -13.98
N GLU A 45 -3.83 4.26 -13.88
CA GLU A 45 -4.47 5.56 -14.09
C GLU A 45 -5.02 5.68 -15.51
N ALA A 46 -4.26 5.25 -16.53
CA ALA A 46 -4.72 5.22 -17.91
C ALA A 46 -5.96 4.31 -18.15
N ARG A 47 -6.34 3.49 -17.16
CA ARG A 47 -7.47 2.55 -17.20
C ARG A 47 -8.52 2.83 -16.14
N ASP A 48 -8.39 3.94 -15.42
CA ASP A 48 -9.25 4.32 -14.29
C ASP A 48 -9.32 3.26 -13.17
N ILE A 49 -8.20 2.58 -12.88
CA ILE A 49 -8.11 1.58 -11.82
C ILE A 49 -7.25 2.10 -10.66
N LYS A 50 -7.75 1.94 -9.44
CA LYS A 50 -7.03 2.30 -8.21
C LYS A 50 -6.10 1.17 -7.73
N ILE A 51 -4.98 1.56 -7.16
CA ILE A 51 -4.03 0.69 -6.45
C ILE A 51 -4.21 0.87 -4.94
N ALA A 52 -4.63 -0.17 -4.23
CA ALA A 52 -4.63 -0.20 -2.78
C ALA A 52 -3.46 -1.03 -2.28
N LEU A 53 -2.34 -0.38 -1.95
CA LEU A 53 -1.14 -1.08 -1.51
C LEU A 53 -1.38 -1.75 -0.16
N ASP A 54 -0.99 -3.02 -0.08
CA ASP A 54 -1.03 -3.77 1.16
C ASP A 54 0.36 -3.85 1.81
N ILE A 55 0.53 -3.21 2.97
CA ILE A 55 1.83 -3.16 3.64
C ILE A 55 2.03 -4.25 4.71
N THR A 56 0.99 -4.99 5.09
CA THR A 56 1.02 -5.80 6.32
C THR A 56 1.89 -7.05 6.20
N HIS A 57 2.10 -7.53 4.97
CA HIS A 57 2.84 -8.76 4.69
C HIS A 57 4.30 -8.53 4.27
N SER A 58 4.81 -7.30 4.38
CA SER A 58 6.13 -6.91 3.87
C SER A 58 7.07 -6.49 4.99
N GLN A 59 8.23 -7.13 5.12
CA GLN A 59 9.27 -6.72 6.07
C GLN A 59 9.96 -5.39 5.70
N VAL A 60 9.67 -4.85 4.51
CA VAL A 60 10.23 -3.59 4.02
C VAL A 60 9.25 -2.43 4.23
N THR A 61 7.96 -2.65 3.94
CA THR A 61 6.95 -1.58 3.92
C THR A 61 6.03 -1.58 5.14
N ASN A 62 6.11 -2.57 6.04
CA ASN A 62 5.27 -2.71 7.25
C ASN A 62 5.56 -1.70 8.38
N THR A 63 6.01 -0.50 8.05
CA THR A 63 6.14 0.60 9.01
C THR A 63 5.40 1.81 8.51
N VAL A 64 4.86 2.61 9.43
CA VAL A 64 4.14 3.84 9.07
C VAL A 64 5.05 4.79 8.28
N ASN A 65 6.28 4.99 8.73
CA ASN A 65 7.23 5.88 8.05
C ASN A 65 7.49 5.46 6.60
N ASN A 66 7.69 4.17 6.36
CA ASN A 66 7.94 3.68 5.00
C ASN A 66 6.68 3.76 4.14
N ALA A 67 5.51 3.49 4.70
CA ALA A 67 4.24 3.65 4.01
C ALA A 67 4.01 5.11 3.59
N ILE A 68 4.17 6.06 4.51
CA ILE A 68 4.04 7.49 4.22
C ILE A 68 5.03 7.92 3.13
N LYS A 69 6.30 7.50 3.24
CA LYS A 69 7.32 7.79 2.22
C LYS A 69 6.95 7.24 0.84
N ILE A 70 6.32 6.07 0.76
CA ILE A 70 5.82 5.52 -0.50
C ILE A 70 4.70 6.39 -1.06
N LEU A 71 3.71 6.74 -0.23
CA LEU A 71 2.57 7.57 -0.64
C LEU A 71 3.03 8.92 -1.18
N GLU A 72 3.89 9.62 -0.45
CA GLU A 72 4.45 10.93 -0.84
C GLU A 72 5.26 10.86 -2.14
N ARG A 73 5.98 9.77 -2.37
CA ARG A 73 6.83 9.64 -3.56
C ARG A 73 6.07 9.22 -4.80
N ILE A 74 4.96 8.49 -4.65
CA ILE A 74 4.09 8.10 -5.75
C ILE A 74 3.19 9.27 -6.15
N ASP A 75 2.62 9.98 -5.17
CA ASP A 75 1.82 11.20 -5.36
C ASP A 75 0.78 11.10 -6.49
N SER A 76 -0.16 10.16 -6.35
CA SER A 76 -1.23 9.95 -7.34
C SER A 76 -2.59 9.75 -6.67
N ASN A 77 -3.64 10.19 -7.34
CA ASN A 77 -5.04 9.94 -6.94
C ASN A 77 -5.50 8.50 -7.21
N TYR A 78 -4.72 7.75 -7.99
CA TYR A 78 -4.92 6.33 -8.26
C TYR A 78 -4.13 5.43 -7.32
N PHE A 79 -3.41 5.98 -6.34
CA PHE A 79 -2.65 5.22 -5.35
C PHE A 79 -3.12 5.52 -3.92
N GLY A 80 -3.28 4.46 -3.14
CA GLY A 80 -3.68 4.51 -1.74
C GLY A 80 -3.36 3.20 -1.04
N PHE A 81 -3.96 2.97 0.12
CA PHE A 81 -3.69 1.81 0.98
C PHE A 81 -4.88 0.89 1.13
N ASN A 82 -4.57 -0.39 1.32
CA ASN A 82 -5.43 -1.35 1.98
C ASN A 82 -5.12 -1.39 3.48
N ILE A 83 -6.15 -1.22 4.30
CA ILE A 83 -6.03 -1.30 5.76
C ILE A 83 -6.58 -2.64 6.24
N HIS A 84 -5.74 -3.45 6.90
CA HIS A 84 -6.23 -4.61 7.64
C HIS A 84 -6.60 -4.15 9.05
N THR A 85 -7.80 -4.43 9.54
CA THR A 85 -8.25 -3.99 10.88
C THR A 85 -7.64 -4.81 12.03
N VAL A 86 -6.36 -5.16 11.94
CA VAL A 86 -5.63 -5.96 12.94
C VAL A 86 -4.34 -5.28 13.35
N GLY A 87 -4.06 -5.31 14.65
CA GLY A 87 -2.80 -4.88 15.22
C GLY A 87 -2.61 -3.36 15.25
N ARG A 88 -1.50 -2.94 15.87
CA ARG A 88 -1.20 -1.52 16.11
C ARG A 88 -0.85 -0.76 14.83
N LEU A 89 -0.25 -1.43 13.84
CA LEU A 89 0.16 -0.80 12.57
C LEU A 89 -1.03 -0.18 11.83
N ALA A 90 -2.17 -0.87 11.79
CA ALA A 90 -3.38 -0.40 11.12
C ALA A 90 -3.92 0.91 11.72
N ILE A 91 -3.96 0.97 13.06
CA ILE A 91 -4.38 2.16 13.80
C ILE A 91 -3.42 3.31 13.50
N LEU A 92 -2.12 3.09 13.68
CA LEU A 92 -1.12 4.14 13.50
C LEU A 92 -1.06 4.66 12.06
N LEU A 93 -1.19 3.79 11.06
CA LEU A 93 -1.26 4.22 9.66
C LEU A 93 -2.53 5.03 9.40
N THR A 94 -3.68 4.59 9.92
CA THR A 94 -4.95 5.31 9.76
C THR A 94 -4.89 6.70 10.42
N GLU A 95 -4.36 6.79 11.64
CA GLU A 95 -4.13 8.05 12.33
C GLU A 95 -3.19 8.97 11.55
N ALA A 96 -2.09 8.43 11.01
CA ALA A 96 -1.15 9.21 10.20
C ALA A 96 -1.81 9.75 8.91
N LEU A 97 -2.61 8.92 8.22
CA LEU A 97 -3.35 9.36 7.03
C LEU A 97 -4.36 10.46 7.37
N ILE A 98 -5.12 10.32 8.46
CA ILE A 98 -6.08 11.34 8.89
C ILE A 98 -5.36 12.63 9.30
N ALA A 99 -4.28 12.54 10.07
CA ALA A 99 -3.51 13.70 10.52
C ALA A 99 -2.93 14.52 9.35
N ASN A 100 -2.60 13.86 8.23
CA ASN A 100 -2.11 14.51 7.01
C ASN A 100 -3.22 14.88 6.02
N SER A 101 -4.50 14.78 6.41
CA SER A 101 -5.65 15.02 5.51
C SER A 101 -5.69 14.10 4.27
N TRP A 102 -5.17 12.88 4.39
CA TRP A 102 -5.12 11.84 3.36
C TRP A 102 -6.07 10.68 3.66
N SER A 103 -7.20 10.96 4.33
CA SER A 103 -8.22 9.92 4.61
C SER A 103 -8.82 9.34 3.33
N ASP A 104 -8.83 10.10 2.24
CA ASP A 104 -9.23 9.66 0.90
C ASP A 104 -8.28 8.62 0.30
N LYS A 105 -7.05 8.47 0.82
CA LYS A 105 -6.08 7.45 0.40
C LYS A 105 -6.34 6.08 1.02
N ILE A 106 -7.38 5.90 1.82
CA ILE A 106 -7.85 4.58 2.28
C ILE A 106 -8.81 4.03 1.23
N PHE A 107 -8.32 3.19 0.34
CA PHE A 107 -9.10 2.70 -0.80
C PHE A 107 -9.82 1.38 -0.53
N HIS A 108 -9.26 0.56 0.36
CA HIS A 108 -9.81 -0.75 0.69
C HIS A 108 -9.54 -1.09 2.14
N THR A 109 -10.40 -1.93 2.71
CA THR A 109 -10.25 -2.39 4.09
C THR A 109 -10.55 -3.87 4.17
N HIS A 110 -9.68 -4.63 4.83
CA HIS A 110 -9.96 -5.97 5.29
C HIS A 110 -10.45 -5.92 6.72
N LEU A 111 -11.69 -6.35 6.94
CA LEU A 111 -12.22 -6.57 8.27
C LEU A 111 -11.74 -7.95 8.75
N LEU A 112 -10.94 -7.95 9.81
CA LEU A 112 -10.48 -9.17 10.47
C LEU A 112 -10.95 -9.17 11.91
N ASP A 113 -11.45 -10.33 12.35
CA ASP A 113 -11.56 -10.66 13.76
C ASP A 113 -10.32 -11.47 14.16
N THR A 114 -9.60 -10.98 15.17
CA THR A 114 -8.42 -11.67 15.68
C THR A 114 -8.48 -11.75 17.19
N LYS A 115 -8.17 -12.93 17.72
CA LYS A 115 -8.01 -13.10 19.16
C LYS A 115 -6.98 -12.09 19.67
N ARG A 116 -7.33 -11.37 20.74
CA ARG A 116 -6.41 -10.46 21.44
C ARG A 116 -5.17 -11.27 21.81
N ALA A 117 -3.99 -10.87 21.33
CA ALA A 117 -2.73 -11.45 21.76
C ALA A 117 -2.64 -11.28 23.29
N GLN A 118 -2.40 -12.38 24.01
CA GLN A 118 -2.22 -12.39 25.46
C GLN A 118 -0.95 -11.65 25.85
#